data_AF-A0A356ISF1-F1
#
_entry.id   AF-A0A356ISF1-F1
#
_cell.length_a   1.000
_cell.length_b   1.000
_cell.length_c   1.000
_cell.angle_alpha   90.00
_cell.angle_beta   90.00
_cell.angle_gamma   90.00
#
_symmetry.space_group_name_H-M   'P 1'
#
loop_
_entity.id
_entity.type
_entity.pdbx_description
1 polymer ?
#
loop_
_entity_poly.entity_id
_entity_poly.type
_entity_poly.pdbx_seq_one_letter_code
_entity_poly.pdbx_strand_id
1 'polypeptide(L)'
;MPLRDKLSNKLRKYLPAKVVYRMARTRNVGFQMFFYKLARAKPKAIRRLLLSQVRRQVGDNFDMKHFSPSYNPWDERLCAVPNGDLFKAIRHGKASVVTDHIDTFTEKGILLKSGQELEADIIITATGLDLQLLGGMELEMDGKPLQMSQTMNYKGVMFKDIPNFAMVFGYTNASWTLKADITLEYLCRLLKTMDKKGMHQATPRLSDSSVHEVPFLDMQSGYVKRALPKLPRQGNKAPWKLHQNYALDLAMLRYGEVDDGVMTFSNPG
;
A
#
# COMPACT_ATOMS: atom_id res chain seq x y z
N MET A 1 17.62 1.97 8.32
CA MET A 1 17.80 0.63 7.72
C MET A 1 19.09 0.62 6.90
N PRO A 2 19.95 -0.41 7.00
CA PRO A 2 21.14 -0.52 6.16
C PRO A 2 20.77 -0.93 4.72
N LEU A 3 21.39 -0.30 3.72
CA LEU A 3 21.16 -0.61 2.29
C LEU A 3 21.70 -1.98 1.86
N ARG A 4 22.62 -2.58 2.64
CA ARG A 4 23.29 -3.86 2.31
C ARG A 4 22.94 -4.94 3.32
N ASP A 5 22.44 -6.08 2.82
CA ASP A 5 22.19 -7.27 3.64
C ASP A 5 23.45 -8.12 3.81
N LYS A 6 24.19 -7.82 4.89
CA LYS A 6 25.45 -8.53 5.22
C LYS A 6 25.25 -10.04 5.45
N LEU A 7 24.06 -10.47 5.90
CA LEU A 7 23.79 -11.90 6.14
C LEU A 7 23.62 -12.64 4.82
N SER A 8 22.81 -12.11 3.90
CA SER A 8 22.62 -12.69 2.58
C SER A 8 23.93 -12.77 1.79
N ASN A 9 24.79 -11.75 1.90
CA ASN A 9 26.09 -11.76 1.25
C ASN A 9 27.04 -12.85 1.79
N LYS A 10 26.96 -13.18 3.07
CA LYS A 10 27.72 -14.30 3.65
C LYS A 10 27.16 -15.65 3.20
N LEU A 11 25.83 -15.81 3.19
CA LEU A 11 25.16 -17.06 2.80
C LEU A 11 25.35 -17.42 1.32
N ARG A 12 25.48 -16.41 0.43
CA ARG A 12 25.80 -16.62 -0.99
C ARG A 12 27.13 -17.33 -1.24
N LYS A 13 28.02 -17.39 -0.24
CA LYS A 13 29.29 -18.13 -0.33
C LYS A 13 29.10 -19.64 -0.21
N TYR A 14 28.01 -20.10 0.40
CA TYR A 14 27.80 -21.51 0.76
C TYR A 14 26.52 -22.12 0.19
N LEU A 15 25.58 -21.30 -0.27
CA LEU A 15 24.28 -21.75 -0.76
C LEU A 15 23.98 -21.19 -2.17
N PRO A 16 23.22 -21.93 -3.01
CA PRO A 16 22.80 -21.43 -4.31
C PRO A 16 22.04 -20.11 -4.20
N ALA A 17 22.28 -19.21 -5.15
CA ALA A 17 21.70 -17.86 -5.15
C ALA A 17 20.17 -17.84 -5.00
N LYS A 18 19.47 -18.80 -5.63
CA LYS A 18 18.01 -18.95 -5.53
C LYS A 18 17.54 -19.26 -4.10
N VAL A 19 18.27 -20.10 -3.37
CA VAL A 19 17.95 -20.47 -1.98
C VAL A 19 18.17 -19.27 -1.07
N VAL A 20 19.31 -18.59 -1.20
CA VAL A 20 19.62 -17.38 -0.41
C VAL A 20 18.59 -16.28 -0.67
N TYR A 21 18.21 -16.08 -1.93
CA TYR A 21 17.17 -15.12 -2.29
C TYR A 21 15.82 -15.47 -1.63
N ARG A 22 15.38 -16.74 -1.71
CA ARG A 22 14.13 -17.18 -1.08
C ARG A 22 14.17 -16.98 0.43
N MET A 23 15.26 -17.35 1.10
CA MET A 23 15.43 -17.15 2.54
C MET A 23 15.37 -15.66 2.91
N ALA A 24 16.10 -14.82 2.20
CA ALA A 24 16.11 -13.38 2.43
C ALA A 24 14.73 -12.76 2.22
N ARG A 25 14.03 -13.14 1.13
CA ARG A 25 12.66 -12.69 0.84
C ARG A 25 11.71 -13.10 1.95
N THR A 26 11.68 -14.38 2.32
CA THR A 26 10.80 -14.90 3.37
C THR A 26 11.06 -14.22 4.71
N ARG A 27 12.33 -14.04 5.09
CA ARG A 27 12.71 -13.33 6.32
C ARG A 27 12.22 -11.88 6.29
N ASN A 28 12.44 -11.15 5.20
CA ASN A 28 12.09 -9.74 5.09
C ASN A 28 10.57 -9.53 5.08
N VAL A 29 9.82 -10.36 4.34
CA VAL A 29 8.35 -10.33 4.32
C VAL A 29 7.79 -10.69 5.69
N GLY A 30 8.30 -11.77 6.32
CA GLY A 30 7.89 -12.18 7.66
C GLY A 30 8.16 -11.09 8.70
N PHE A 31 9.33 -10.46 8.65
CA PHE A 31 9.67 -9.36 9.55
C PHE A 31 8.75 -8.15 9.35
N GLN A 32 8.48 -7.74 8.10
CA GLN A 32 7.55 -6.64 7.82
C GLN A 32 6.14 -6.94 8.33
N MET A 33 5.62 -8.14 8.07
CA MET A 33 4.30 -8.56 8.55
C MET A 33 4.23 -8.61 10.08
N PHE A 34 5.27 -9.13 10.73
CA PHE A 34 5.38 -9.17 12.18
C PHE A 34 5.41 -7.76 12.77
N PHE A 35 6.25 -6.88 12.23
CA PHE A 35 6.36 -5.50 12.68
C PHE A 35 5.05 -4.73 12.50
N TYR A 36 4.36 -4.90 11.37
CA TYR A 36 3.03 -4.33 11.13
C TYR A 36 2.01 -4.80 12.17
N LYS A 37 1.91 -6.12 12.40
CA LYS A 37 1.00 -6.68 13.41
C LYS A 37 1.32 -6.16 14.81
N LEU A 38 2.60 -6.10 15.18
CA LEU A 38 3.03 -5.60 16.48
C LEU A 38 2.71 -4.10 16.64
N ALA A 39 2.88 -3.30 15.59
CA ALA A 39 2.52 -1.89 15.58
C ALA A 39 1.02 -1.68 15.78
N ARG A 40 0.18 -2.47 15.12
CA ARG A 40 -1.28 -2.42 15.29
C ARG A 40 -1.73 -2.91 16.67
N ALA A 41 -1.08 -3.94 17.21
CA ALA A 41 -1.44 -4.51 18.52
C ALA A 41 -0.92 -3.70 19.72
N LYS A 42 0.27 -3.08 19.61
CA LYS A 42 0.92 -2.31 20.68
C LYS A 42 1.41 -0.96 20.17
N PRO A 43 0.51 -0.07 19.69
CA PRO A 43 0.89 1.18 19.01
C PRO A 43 1.72 2.12 19.89
N LYS A 44 1.37 2.24 21.18
CA LYS A 44 2.12 3.10 22.13
C LYS A 44 3.57 2.65 22.31
N ALA A 45 3.82 1.33 22.35
CA ALA A 45 5.17 0.79 22.52
C ALA A 45 6.02 1.03 21.27
N ILE A 46 5.46 0.77 20.08
CA ILE A 46 6.16 1.01 18.81
C ILE A 46 6.42 2.51 18.59
N ARG A 47 5.46 3.37 18.96
CA ARG A 47 5.65 4.82 18.92
C ARG A 47 6.84 5.26 19.77
N ARG A 48 6.94 4.80 21.02
CA ARG A 48 8.07 5.12 21.91
C ARG A 48 9.40 4.64 21.33
N LEU A 49 9.43 3.43 20.77
CA LEU A 49 10.63 2.88 20.13
C LEU A 49 11.09 3.75 18.95
N LEU A 50 10.16 4.12 18.06
CA LEU A 50 10.47 4.95 16.89
C LEU A 50 10.97 6.35 17.31
N LEU A 51 10.26 7.00 18.23
CA LEU A 51 10.64 8.33 18.73
C LEU A 51 11.99 8.32 19.46
N SER A 52 12.30 7.28 20.23
CA SER A 52 13.61 7.10 20.87
C SER A 52 14.73 6.97 19.83
N GLN A 53 14.50 6.26 18.72
CA GLN A 53 15.47 6.16 17.63
C GLN A 53 15.68 7.48 16.91
N VAL A 54 14.64 8.28 16.72
CA VAL A 54 14.74 9.63 16.16
C VAL A 54 15.53 10.54 17.10
N ARG A 55 15.13 10.61 18.38
CA ARG A 55 15.81 11.38 19.44
C ARG A 55 17.32 11.14 19.43
N ARG A 56 17.74 9.87 19.40
CA ARG A 56 19.17 9.50 19.35
C ARG A 56 19.90 10.01 18.11
N GLN A 57 19.20 10.16 16.98
CA GLN A 57 19.80 10.63 15.73
C GLN A 57 19.84 12.15 15.62
N VAL A 58 18.81 12.86 16.05
CA VAL A 58 18.74 14.33 15.97
C VAL A 58 19.44 15.02 17.16
N GLY A 59 19.61 14.32 18.28
CA GLY A 59 20.17 14.87 19.52
C GLY A 59 19.12 15.24 20.56
N ASP A 60 19.58 15.42 21.80
CA ASP A 60 18.70 15.60 22.97
C ASP A 60 18.00 16.97 23.00
N ASN A 61 18.63 18.00 22.44
CA ASN A 61 18.12 19.37 22.45
C ASN A 61 17.13 19.68 21.30
N PHE A 62 16.91 18.74 20.37
CA PHE A 62 16.00 18.97 19.25
C PHE A 62 14.52 19.04 19.71
N ASP A 63 13.67 19.82 19.05
CA ASP A 63 12.24 19.82 19.39
C ASP A 63 11.53 18.60 18.77
N MET A 64 11.19 17.61 19.60
CA MET A 64 10.58 16.36 19.14
C MET A 64 9.14 16.51 18.66
N LYS A 65 8.49 17.69 18.80
CA LYS A 65 7.16 17.92 18.23
C LYS A 65 7.14 17.64 16.73
N HIS A 66 8.24 17.95 16.04
CA HIS A 66 8.38 17.80 14.59
C HIS A 66 8.38 16.36 14.09
N PHE A 67 8.61 15.38 14.98
CA PHE A 67 8.60 13.96 14.65
C PHE A 67 7.53 13.17 15.42
N SER A 68 6.62 13.86 16.11
CA SER A 68 5.59 13.26 16.98
C SER A 68 4.19 13.42 16.38
N PRO A 69 3.82 12.64 15.33
CA PRO A 69 2.52 12.79 14.66
C PRO A 69 1.33 12.48 15.59
N SER A 70 0.13 12.97 15.30
CA SER A 70 -1.07 12.68 16.11
C SER A 70 -1.61 11.26 15.96
N TYR A 71 -1.22 10.55 14.90
CA TYR A 71 -1.67 9.18 14.58
C TYR A 71 -0.72 8.08 15.12
N ASN A 72 -1.16 6.83 15.12
CA ASN A 72 -0.33 5.68 15.52
C ASN A 72 0.51 5.13 14.36
N PRO A 73 1.66 4.49 14.64
CA PRO A 73 2.44 3.83 13.60
C PRO A 73 1.59 2.89 12.74
N TRP A 74 1.68 3.03 11.41
CA TRP A 74 0.89 2.31 10.40
C TRP A 74 -0.60 2.69 10.26
N ASP A 75 -1.11 3.68 10.98
CA ASP A 75 -2.36 4.36 10.58
C ASP A 75 -2.15 5.16 9.27
N GLU A 76 -0.90 5.60 9.07
CA GLU A 76 -0.34 6.10 7.83
C GLU A 76 0.97 5.35 7.49
N ARG A 77 1.38 5.37 6.22
CA ARG A 77 2.57 4.65 5.77
C ARG A 77 3.83 5.21 6.42
N LEU A 78 4.63 4.35 7.05
CA LEU A 78 5.88 4.77 7.67
C LEU A 78 6.94 5.09 6.61
N CYS A 79 7.48 6.30 6.67
CA CYS A 79 8.65 6.70 5.91
C CYS A 79 9.93 6.19 6.57
N ALA A 80 10.85 5.68 5.76
CA ALA A 80 12.19 5.32 6.20
C ALA A 80 13.18 6.40 5.78
N VAL A 81 14.15 6.70 6.64
CA VAL A 81 15.31 7.53 6.32
C VAL A 81 16.52 6.60 6.20
N PRO A 82 16.89 6.16 4.98
CA PRO A 82 18.07 5.32 4.77
C PRO A 82 19.32 6.02 5.29
N ASN A 83 20.20 5.29 5.98
CA ASN A 83 21.45 5.83 6.57
C ASN A 83 21.32 7.02 7.54
N GLY A 84 20.11 7.48 7.86
CA GLY A 84 19.85 8.60 8.75
C GLY A 84 20.37 9.94 8.24
N ASP A 85 20.50 10.12 6.92
CA ASP A 85 21.04 11.33 6.29
C ASP A 85 20.28 12.61 6.65
N LEU A 86 18.94 12.59 6.62
CA LEU A 86 18.10 13.71 7.08
C LEU A 86 18.42 14.07 8.54
N PHE A 87 18.48 13.07 9.42
CA PHE A 87 18.75 13.31 10.83
C PHE A 87 20.17 13.83 11.07
N LYS A 88 21.16 13.39 10.28
CA LYS A 88 22.52 13.93 10.30
C LYS A 88 22.55 15.38 9.83
N ALA A 89 21.82 15.74 8.79
CA ALA A 89 21.74 17.12 8.29
C ALA A 89 21.15 18.05 9.37
N ILE A 90 20.06 17.61 10.01
CA ILE A 90 19.44 18.31 11.15
C ILE A 90 20.44 18.48 12.30
N ARG A 91 21.12 17.40 12.70
CA ARG A 91 22.07 17.42 13.80
C ARG A 91 23.25 18.37 13.56
N HIS A 92 23.69 18.53 12.32
CA HIS A 92 24.75 19.47 11.94
C HIS A 92 24.24 20.89 11.64
N GLY A 93 22.96 21.19 11.92
CA GLY A 93 22.38 22.52 11.68
C GLY A 93 22.21 22.89 10.21
N LYS A 94 22.33 21.94 9.28
CA LYS A 94 22.18 22.16 7.83
C LYS A 94 20.73 22.08 7.35
N ALA A 95 19.83 21.61 8.21
CA ALA A 95 18.40 21.51 7.93
C ALA A 95 17.61 21.77 9.21
N SER A 96 16.47 22.43 9.08
CA SER A 96 15.48 22.60 10.13
C SER A 96 14.16 21.93 9.71
N VAL A 97 13.31 21.64 10.69
CA VAL A 97 11.95 21.15 10.45
C VAL A 97 11.02 22.07 11.18
N VAL A 98 9.96 22.52 10.51
CA VAL A 98 8.92 23.34 11.10
C VAL A 98 7.60 22.58 10.98
N THR A 99 6.82 22.58 12.05
CA THR A 99 5.51 21.92 12.10
C THR A 99 4.49 22.98 12.46
N ASP A 100 3.76 23.43 11.45
CA ASP A 100 2.75 24.48 11.54
C ASP A 100 1.84 24.42 10.30
N HIS A 101 0.84 25.30 10.24
CA HIS A 101 0.01 25.53 9.08
C HIS A 101 0.50 26.72 8.27
N ILE A 102 0.61 26.53 6.96
CA ILE A 102 0.85 27.61 6.00
C ILE A 102 -0.40 28.51 5.96
N ASP A 103 -0.19 29.82 6.07
CA ASP A 103 -1.24 30.82 5.85
C ASP A 103 -1.24 31.27 4.38
N THR A 104 -0.12 31.85 3.93
CA THR A 104 0.05 32.30 2.54
C THR A 104 1.52 32.31 2.13
N PHE A 105 1.76 32.38 0.81
CA PHE A 105 3.05 32.75 0.26
C PHE A 105 3.21 34.28 0.30
N THR A 106 4.43 34.74 0.52
CA THR A 106 4.82 36.14 0.50
C THR A 106 5.89 36.35 -0.58
N GLU A 107 6.27 37.60 -0.82
CA GLU A 107 7.39 37.92 -1.72
C GLU A 107 8.73 37.36 -1.22
N LYS A 108 8.86 37.07 0.07
CA LYS A 108 10.09 36.57 0.70
C LYS A 108 10.09 35.06 0.97
N GLY A 109 8.92 34.42 0.99
CA GLY A 109 8.81 33.00 1.33
C GLY A 109 7.41 32.57 1.76
N ILE A 110 7.30 31.98 2.95
CA ILE A 110 6.07 31.35 3.47
C ILE A 110 5.70 31.95 4.82
N LEU A 111 4.52 32.56 4.93
CA LEU A 111 3.94 32.98 6.20
C LEU A 111 3.17 31.81 6.82
N LEU A 112 3.49 31.50 8.08
CA LEU A 112 2.78 30.51 8.88
C LEU A 112 1.64 31.16 9.66
N LYS A 113 0.62 30.38 10.02
CA LYS A 113 -0.51 30.86 10.85
C LYS A 113 -0.10 31.29 12.27
N SER A 114 1.07 30.85 12.73
CA SER A 114 1.68 31.35 13.97
C SER A 114 2.24 32.78 13.85
N GLY A 115 2.30 33.35 12.64
CA GLY A 115 2.90 34.64 12.34
C GLY A 115 4.39 34.56 12.01
N GLN A 116 5.04 33.39 12.12
CA GLN A 116 6.42 33.21 11.68
C GLN A 116 6.50 33.21 10.15
N GLU A 117 7.41 34.00 9.59
CA GLU A 117 7.75 33.96 8.18
C GLU A 117 9.01 33.10 7.96
N LEU A 118 8.92 32.15 7.03
CA LEU A 118 10.03 31.32 6.57
C LEU A 118 10.54 31.89 5.25
N GLU A 119 11.62 32.67 5.30
CA GLU A 119 12.27 33.19 4.10
C GLU A 119 12.90 32.06 3.27
N ALA A 120 12.72 32.11 1.96
CA ALA A 120 13.26 31.12 1.04
C ALA A 120 13.43 31.68 -0.36
N ASP A 121 14.59 31.44 -0.97
CA ASP A 121 14.83 31.78 -2.39
C ASP A 121 14.12 30.79 -3.34
N ILE A 122 13.96 29.54 -2.91
CA ILE A 122 13.36 28.46 -3.70
C ILE A 122 12.42 27.63 -2.82
N ILE A 123 11.21 27.42 -3.31
CA ILE A 123 10.20 26.59 -2.65
C ILE A 123 9.93 25.35 -3.50
N ILE A 124 10.12 24.16 -2.91
CA ILE A 124 9.89 22.86 -3.57
C ILE A 124 8.65 22.21 -2.95
N THR A 125 7.64 21.93 -3.78
CA THR A 125 6.39 21.31 -3.34
C THR A 125 6.48 19.78 -3.31
N ALA A 126 6.64 19.20 -2.12
CA ALA A 126 6.62 17.75 -1.89
C ALA A 126 5.26 17.29 -1.29
N THR A 127 4.15 17.71 -1.89
CA THR A 127 2.78 17.66 -1.32
C THR A 127 2.05 16.32 -1.47
N GLY A 128 2.75 15.26 -1.85
CA GLY A 128 2.22 13.90 -1.87
C GLY A 128 1.58 13.50 -3.20
N LEU A 129 0.43 12.83 -3.14
CA LEU A 129 -0.19 12.13 -4.26
C LEU A 129 -1.68 12.49 -4.41
N ASP A 130 -2.19 12.40 -5.63
CA ASP A 130 -3.61 12.22 -5.95
C ASP A 130 -3.83 10.80 -6.47
N LEU A 131 -4.82 10.08 -5.96
CA LEU A 131 -5.05 8.69 -6.33
C LEU A 131 -5.94 8.61 -7.56
N GLN A 132 -5.34 8.16 -8.65
CA GLN A 132 -6.00 7.95 -9.92
C GLN A 132 -6.24 6.46 -10.15
N LEU A 133 -7.50 6.04 -10.01
CA LEU A 133 -7.90 4.66 -10.27
C LEU A 133 -7.77 4.36 -11.77
N LEU A 134 -7.30 3.16 -12.12
CA LEU A 134 -7.14 2.70 -13.51
C LEU A 134 -6.33 3.64 -14.43
N GLY A 135 -5.45 4.47 -13.87
CA GLY A 135 -4.72 5.45 -14.69
C GLY A 135 -5.61 6.51 -15.34
N GLY A 136 -6.85 6.69 -14.89
CA GLY A 136 -7.77 7.71 -15.39
C GLY A 136 -8.59 7.29 -16.60
N MET A 137 -8.58 5.98 -16.93
CA MET A 137 -9.44 5.45 -17.98
C MET A 137 -10.92 5.61 -17.64
N GLU A 138 -11.70 6.03 -18.62
CA GLU A 138 -13.15 5.90 -18.60
C GLU A 138 -13.51 4.51 -19.08
N LEU A 139 -14.39 3.84 -18.34
CA LEU A 139 -14.83 2.48 -18.65
C LEU A 139 -16.30 2.49 -19.01
N GLU A 140 -16.67 1.67 -19.97
CA GLU A 140 -18.05 1.40 -20.33
C GLU A 140 -18.29 -0.11 -20.45
N MET A 141 -19.51 -0.53 -20.16
CA MET A 141 -19.98 -1.90 -20.35
C MET A 141 -21.35 -1.85 -21.00
N ASP A 142 -21.51 -2.51 -22.14
CA ASP A 142 -22.75 -2.50 -22.95
C ASP A 142 -23.25 -1.07 -23.26
N GLY A 143 -22.32 -0.17 -23.60
CA GLY A 143 -22.60 1.23 -23.93
C GLY A 143 -22.98 2.11 -22.73
N LYS A 144 -22.82 1.62 -21.49
CA LYS A 144 -23.11 2.38 -20.27
C LYS A 144 -21.83 2.68 -19.48
N PRO A 145 -21.64 3.92 -18.99
CA PRO A 145 -20.52 4.26 -18.13
C PRO A 145 -20.45 3.38 -16.88
N LEU A 146 -19.27 2.84 -16.61
CA LEU A 146 -19.01 1.97 -15.47
C LEU A 146 -18.38 2.76 -14.32
N GLN A 147 -19.17 2.96 -13.26
CA GLN A 147 -18.68 3.63 -12.06
C GLN A 147 -17.99 2.64 -11.13
N MET A 148 -16.66 2.69 -11.10
CA MET A 148 -15.88 1.77 -10.27
C MET A 148 -16.20 1.87 -8.78
N SER A 149 -16.64 3.02 -8.29
CA SER A 149 -17.05 3.21 -6.89
C SER A 149 -18.29 2.42 -6.47
N GLN A 150 -19.05 1.91 -7.45
CA GLN A 150 -20.27 1.10 -7.24
C GLN A 150 -20.02 -0.40 -7.40
N THR A 151 -18.80 -0.82 -7.76
CA THR A 151 -18.43 -2.23 -7.81
C THR A 151 -17.70 -2.67 -6.54
N MET A 152 -17.53 -3.99 -6.40
CA MET A 152 -16.81 -4.62 -5.31
C MET A 152 -15.63 -5.40 -5.86
N ASN A 153 -14.48 -5.30 -5.20
CA ASN A 153 -13.28 -6.01 -5.60
C ASN A 153 -13.37 -7.51 -5.27
N TYR A 154 -12.97 -8.36 -6.23
CA TYR A 154 -12.83 -9.80 -6.09
C TYR A 154 -11.34 -10.19 -6.06
N LYS A 155 -10.92 -10.85 -4.98
CA LYS A 155 -9.55 -11.34 -4.69
C LYS A 155 -8.42 -10.29 -4.76
N GLY A 156 -8.73 -8.99 -4.79
CA GLY A 156 -7.73 -7.96 -5.07
C GLY A 156 -7.34 -7.85 -6.54
N VAL A 157 -8.10 -8.46 -7.45
CA VAL A 157 -7.72 -8.64 -8.87
C VAL A 157 -8.80 -8.19 -9.83
N MET A 158 -10.02 -8.73 -9.73
CA MET A 158 -11.13 -8.41 -10.62
C MET A 158 -12.23 -7.67 -9.85
N PHE A 159 -13.38 -7.46 -10.50
CA PHE A 159 -14.48 -6.67 -9.95
C PHE A 159 -15.81 -7.36 -10.18
N LYS A 160 -16.70 -7.27 -9.19
CA LYS A 160 -18.05 -7.83 -9.18
C LYS A 160 -18.79 -7.42 -10.46
N ASP A 161 -19.34 -8.42 -11.15
CA ASP A 161 -20.16 -8.29 -12.35
C ASP A 161 -19.46 -7.69 -13.58
N ILE A 162 -18.15 -7.49 -13.55
CA ILE A 162 -17.39 -6.95 -14.69
C ILE A 162 -16.60 -8.10 -15.35
N PRO A 163 -16.94 -8.51 -16.59
CA PRO A 163 -16.27 -9.60 -17.28
C PRO A 163 -14.85 -9.24 -17.69
N ASN A 164 -13.92 -10.19 -17.60
CA ASN A 164 -12.57 -10.12 -18.19
C ASN A 164 -11.74 -8.87 -17.83
N PHE A 165 -12.09 -8.16 -16.76
CA PHE A 165 -11.41 -6.94 -16.35
C PHE A 165 -10.67 -7.15 -15.02
N ALA A 166 -9.38 -6.82 -15.03
CA ALA A 166 -8.51 -6.99 -13.87
C ALA A 166 -7.62 -5.77 -13.64
N MET A 167 -7.34 -5.50 -12.37
CA MET A 167 -6.43 -4.46 -11.91
C MET A 167 -5.36 -5.07 -11.01
N VAL A 168 -4.11 -4.68 -11.24
CA VAL A 168 -3.03 -4.97 -10.30
C VAL A 168 -3.04 -3.88 -9.24
N PHE A 169 -3.40 -4.25 -8.01
CA PHE A 169 -3.33 -3.37 -6.85
C PHE A 169 -2.48 -4.00 -5.75
N GLY A 170 -1.45 -3.29 -5.31
CA GLY A 170 -0.46 -3.77 -4.35
C GLY A 170 -0.81 -3.53 -2.88
N TYR A 171 0.15 -3.87 -2.02
CA TYR A 171 0.00 -3.70 -0.57
C TYR A 171 0.21 -2.26 -0.13
N THR A 172 -0.58 -1.82 0.85
CA THR A 172 -0.35 -0.55 1.55
C THR A 172 0.76 -0.67 2.60
N ASN A 173 0.93 -1.87 3.17
CA ASN A 173 1.85 -2.19 4.27
C ASN A 173 3.10 -2.98 3.85
N ALA A 174 3.21 -3.37 2.58
CA ALA A 174 4.32 -4.16 2.06
C ALA A 174 4.71 -3.72 0.63
N SER A 175 5.68 -4.42 0.03
CA SER A 175 6.12 -4.11 -1.33
C SER A 175 5.02 -4.40 -2.36
N TRP A 176 4.80 -3.44 -3.27
CA TRP A 176 3.88 -3.58 -4.40
C TRP A 176 4.17 -4.82 -5.26
N THR A 177 5.46 -5.05 -5.55
CA THR A 177 5.91 -6.15 -6.43
C THR A 177 5.48 -7.52 -5.93
N LEU A 178 5.35 -7.73 -4.62
CA LEU A 178 4.91 -8.99 -4.06
C LEU A 178 3.49 -9.36 -4.49
N LYS A 179 2.59 -8.37 -4.51
CA LYS A 179 1.20 -8.56 -4.90
C LYS A 179 1.06 -8.63 -6.42
N ALA A 180 1.82 -7.81 -7.15
CA ALA A 180 1.85 -7.85 -8.61
C ALA A 180 2.19 -9.24 -9.14
N ASP A 181 3.25 -9.88 -8.61
CA ASP A 181 3.67 -11.24 -9.01
C ASP A 181 2.52 -12.24 -8.92
N ILE A 182 1.85 -12.31 -7.74
CA ILE A 182 0.80 -13.31 -7.49
C ILE A 182 -0.52 -12.98 -8.20
N THR A 183 -0.81 -11.70 -8.44
CA THR A 183 -1.95 -11.29 -9.26
C THR A 183 -1.76 -11.72 -10.71
N LEU A 184 -0.58 -11.48 -11.29
CA LEU A 184 -0.30 -11.87 -12.67
C LEU A 184 -0.31 -13.40 -12.85
N GLU A 185 0.22 -14.14 -11.88
CA GLU A 185 0.15 -15.61 -11.88
C GLU A 185 -1.30 -16.11 -11.85
N TYR A 186 -2.16 -15.52 -11.02
CA TYR A 186 -3.59 -15.84 -11.00
C TYR A 186 -4.26 -15.55 -12.36
N LEU A 187 -3.97 -14.41 -12.99
CA LEU A 187 -4.51 -14.08 -14.31
C LEU A 187 -4.06 -15.07 -15.39
N CYS A 188 -2.79 -15.50 -15.38
CA CYS A 188 -2.34 -16.54 -16.30
C CYS A 188 -3.07 -17.88 -16.08
N ARG A 189 -3.36 -18.24 -14.82
CA ARG A 189 -4.16 -19.44 -14.50
C ARG A 189 -5.60 -19.30 -14.95
N LEU A 190 -6.19 -18.11 -14.78
CA LEU A 190 -7.54 -17.79 -15.22
C LEU A 190 -7.66 -17.96 -16.74
N LEU A 191 -6.78 -17.34 -17.51
CA LEU A 191 -6.75 -17.45 -18.97
C LEU A 191 -6.61 -18.91 -19.44
N LYS A 192 -5.68 -19.68 -18.84
CA LYS A 192 -5.56 -21.12 -19.14
C LYS A 192 -6.82 -21.92 -18.80
N THR A 193 -7.55 -21.51 -17.77
CA THR A 193 -8.81 -22.16 -17.38
C THR A 193 -9.91 -21.85 -18.39
N MET A 194 -9.97 -20.60 -18.86
CA MET A 194 -10.88 -20.18 -19.94
C MET A 194 -10.59 -20.96 -21.23
N ASP A 195 -9.32 -21.05 -21.66
CA ASP A 195 -8.91 -21.82 -22.84
C ASP A 195 -9.31 -23.29 -22.72
N LYS A 196 -9.03 -23.91 -21.56
CA LYS A 196 -9.37 -25.32 -21.31
C LYS A 196 -10.88 -25.58 -21.36
N LYS A 197 -11.69 -24.62 -20.90
CA LYS A 197 -13.16 -24.71 -20.90
C LYS A 197 -13.79 -24.26 -22.23
N GLY A 198 -13.02 -23.66 -23.14
CA GLY A 198 -13.56 -23.04 -24.35
C GLY A 198 -14.49 -21.87 -24.05
N MET A 199 -14.15 -21.06 -23.03
CA MET A 199 -14.98 -19.95 -22.55
C MET A 199 -14.35 -18.59 -22.87
N HIS A 200 -15.14 -17.63 -23.30
CA HIS A 200 -14.71 -16.29 -23.71
C HIS A 200 -14.84 -15.26 -22.60
N GLN A 201 -15.68 -15.50 -21.60
CA GLN A 201 -15.84 -14.62 -20.45
C GLN A 201 -15.62 -15.33 -19.12
N ALA A 202 -14.99 -14.62 -18.20
CA ALA A 202 -14.92 -14.93 -16.79
C ALA A 202 -15.38 -13.70 -15.98
N THR A 203 -16.41 -13.89 -15.16
CA THR A 203 -17.07 -12.83 -14.40
C THR A 203 -17.28 -13.26 -12.96
N PRO A 204 -16.70 -12.57 -11.96
CA PRO A 204 -16.99 -12.87 -10.57
C PRO A 204 -18.39 -12.36 -10.19
N ARG A 205 -19.26 -13.26 -9.74
CA ARG A 205 -20.66 -12.97 -9.39
C ARG A 205 -20.87 -13.09 -7.89
N LEU A 206 -21.45 -12.08 -7.25
CA LEU A 206 -21.78 -12.15 -5.83
C LEU A 206 -23.20 -12.71 -5.65
N SER A 207 -23.30 -13.96 -5.20
CA SER A 207 -24.56 -14.62 -4.83
C SER A 207 -24.82 -14.68 -3.32
N ASP A 208 -23.78 -14.45 -2.50
CA ASP A 208 -23.85 -14.54 -1.04
C ASP A 208 -24.34 -13.22 -0.42
N SER A 209 -25.58 -13.23 0.09
CA SER A 209 -26.23 -12.05 0.70
C SER A 209 -25.63 -11.60 2.03
N SER A 210 -24.78 -12.42 2.66
CA SER A 210 -24.10 -12.06 3.91
C SER A 210 -22.80 -11.28 3.70
N VAL A 211 -22.42 -11.04 2.44
CA VAL A 211 -21.32 -10.13 2.10
C VAL A 211 -21.85 -8.69 2.14
N HIS A 212 -21.20 -7.86 2.95
CA HIS A 212 -21.52 -6.43 3.05
C HIS A 212 -20.33 -5.58 2.66
N GLU A 213 -20.61 -4.41 2.09
CA GLU A 213 -19.59 -3.48 1.62
C GLU A 213 -18.83 -2.84 2.79
N VAL A 214 -17.51 -2.79 2.64
CA VAL A 214 -16.61 -2.04 3.49
C VAL A 214 -15.66 -1.20 2.62
N PRO A 215 -15.03 -0.14 3.15
CA PRO A 215 -14.09 0.69 2.39
C PRO A 215 -12.94 -0.15 1.83
N PHE A 216 -12.52 0.11 0.60
CA PHE A 216 -11.44 -0.64 -0.07
C PHE A 216 -10.07 -0.48 0.60
N LEU A 217 -9.80 0.70 1.16
CA LEU A 217 -8.59 0.98 1.95
C LEU A 217 -8.97 1.42 3.36
N ASP A 218 -8.26 0.89 4.34
CA ASP A 218 -8.33 1.30 5.75
C ASP A 218 -7.06 2.07 6.14
N MET A 219 -6.96 3.32 5.66
CA MET A 219 -5.86 4.23 5.96
C MET A 219 -6.38 5.63 6.28
N GLN A 220 -5.71 6.34 7.20
CA GLN A 220 -6.14 7.66 7.65
C GLN A 220 -5.54 8.83 6.86
N SER A 221 -4.57 8.56 5.99
CA SER A 221 -3.87 9.57 5.19
C SER A 221 -4.84 10.40 4.33
N GLY A 222 -4.63 11.72 4.30
CA GLY A 222 -5.53 12.66 3.63
C GLY A 222 -5.76 12.37 2.14
N TYR A 223 -4.73 11.93 1.41
CA TYR A 223 -4.87 11.56 0.00
C TYR A 223 -5.76 10.33 -0.23
N VAL A 224 -5.73 9.35 0.69
CA VAL A 224 -6.63 8.19 0.65
C VAL A 224 -8.06 8.64 0.93
N LYS A 225 -8.27 9.45 1.98
CA LYS A 225 -9.59 9.97 2.34
C LYS A 225 -10.28 10.71 1.20
N ARG A 226 -9.55 11.55 0.47
CA ARG A 226 -10.06 12.27 -0.71
C ARG A 226 -10.49 11.33 -1.85
N ALA A 227 -9.82 10.19 -1.99
CA ALA A 227 -10.08 9.24 -3.05
C ALA A 227 -11.11 8.17 -2.70
N LEU A 228 -11.38 7.91 -1.41
CA LEU A 228 -12.29 6.86 -0.97
C LEU A 228 -13.65 6.83 -1.70
N PRO A 229 -14.31 7.97 -2.00
CA PRO A 229 -15.58 7.97 -2.74
C PRO A 229 -15.45 7.51 -4.20
N LYS A 230 -14.25 7.56 -4.79
CA LYS A 230 -13.96 7.19 -6.18
C LYS A 230 -13.41 5.77 -6.31
N LEU A 231 -12.99 5.15 -5.21
CA LEU A 231 -12.44 3.80 -5.19
C LEU A 231 -13.58 2.75 -5.15
N PRO A 232 -13.35 1.54 -5.68
CA PRO A 232 -14.27 0.42 -5.52
C PRO A 232 -14.51 0.11 -4.04
N ARG A 233 -15.50 -0.73 -3.76
CA ARG A 233 -15.72 -1.31 -2.44
C ARG A 233 -14.99 -2.63 -2.30
N GLN A 234 -14.89 -3.14 -1.08
CA GLN A 234 -14.53 -4.53 -0.83
C GLN A 234 -15.58 -5.16 0.09
N GLY A 235 -15.59 -6.48 0.20
CA GLY A 235 -16.45 -7.21 1.12
C GLY A 235 -15.85 -7.37 2.52
N ASN A 236 -16.71 -7.74 3.48
CA ASN A 236 -16.33 -8.09 4.85
C ASN A 236 -15.59 -9.43 4.98
N LYS A 237 -15.67 -10.32 3.97
CA LYS A 237 -15.06 -11.67 3.94
C LYS A 237 -14.54 -12.07 2.55
N ALA A 238 -13.69 -13.11 2.51
CA ALA A 238 -13.18 -13.67 1.26
C ALA A 238 -14.31 -14.29 0.41
N PRO A 239 -14.18 -14.33 -0.94
CA PRO A 239 -13.07 -13.79 -1.74
C PRO A 239 -13.18 -12.28 -2.02
N TRP A 240 -14.16 -11.59 -1.45
CA TRP A 240 -14.43 -10.17 -1.69
C TRP A 240 -13.60 -9.21 -0.84
N LYS A 241 -12.84 -9.73 0.12
CA LYS A 241 -12.00 -8.95 1.04
C LYS A 241 -10.52 -8.96 0.64
N LEU A 242 -9.90 -7.79 0.63
CA LEU A 242 -8.45 -7.65 0.46
C LEU A 242 -7.74 -7.82 1.81
N HIS A 243 -6.92 -8.87 1.94
CA HIS A 243 -6.32 -9.22 3.23
C HIS A 243 -5.11 -8.36 3.66
N GLN A 244 -4.53 -7.55 2.75
CA GLN A 244 -3.28 -6.82 2.98
C GLN A 244 -2.18 -7.71 3.64
N ASN A 245 -2.17 -8.98 3.25
CA ASN A 245 -1.37 -10.04 3.87
C ASN A 245 -0.89 -11.01 2.79
N TYR A 246 0.43 -11.03 2.60
CA TYR A 246 1.06 -11.82 1.55
C TYR A 246 0.79 -13.32 1.67
N ALA A 247 0.77 -13.89 2.88
CA ALA A 247 0.55 -15.33 3.05
C ALA A 247 -0.90 -15.74 2.71
N LEU A 248 -1.88 -14.93 3.13
CA LEU A 248 -3.29 -15.17 2.81
C LEU A 248 -3.55 -15.00 1.31
N ASP A 249 -2.97 -13.97 0.69
CA ASP A 249 -3.10 -13.78 -0.75
C ASP A 249 -2.38 -14.87 -1.56
N LEU A 250 -1.24 -15.39 -1.07
CA LEU A 250 -0.57 -16.50 -1.72
C LEU A 250 -1.45 -17.75 -1.70
N ALA A 251 -2.07 -18.06 -0.55
CA ALA A 251 -3.03 -19.15 -0.44
C ALA A 251 -4.23 -18.95 -1.38
N MET A 252 -4.80 -17.74 -1.45
CA MET A 252 -5.98 -17.43 -2.27
C MET A 252 -5.69 -17.37 -3.77
N LEU A 253 -4.57 -16.76 -4.20
CA LEU A 253 -4.30 -16.45 -5.61
C LEU A 253 -3.41 -17.49 -6.30
N ARG A 254 -2.35 -17.94 -5.63
CA ARG A 254 -1.41 -18.92 -6.22
C ARG A 254 -1.95 -20.34 -6.11
N TYR A 255 -2.41 -20.71 -4.91
CA TYR A 255 -2.81 -22.08 -4.61
C TYR A 255 -4.32 -22.30 -4.67
N GLY A 256 -5.11 -21.25 -4.49
CA GLY A 256 -6.57 -21.31 -4.54
C GLY A 256 -7.11 -21.59 -5.93
N GLU A 257 -8.30 -22.16 -5.99
CA GLU A 257 -8.97 -22.47 -7.25
C GLU A 257 -9.39 -21.20 -7.99
N VAL A 258 -9.36 -21.30 -9.33
CA VAL A 258 -9.89 -20.25 -10.21
C VAL A 258 -11.41 -20.36 -10.29
N ASP A 259 -11.89 -21.59 -10.48
CA ASP A 259 -13.31 -21.97 -10.49
C ASP A 259 -13.78 -22.26 -9.06
N ASP A 260 -13.89 -21.21 -8.25
CA ASP A 260 -14.14 -21.28 -6.81
C ASP A 260 -15.63 -21.16 -6.42
N GLY A 261 -16.53 -21.38 -7.39
CA GLY A 261 -17.97 -21.19 -7.22
C GLY A 261 -18.45 -19.73 -7.22
N VAL A 262 -17.52 -18.76 -7.24
CA VAL A 262 -17.82 -17.32 -7.39
C VAL A 262 -17.53 -16.86 -8.82
N MET A 263 -16.49 -17.40 -9.44
CA MET A 263 -16.17 -17.15 -10.85
C MET A 263 -17.17 -17.86 -11.77
N THR A 264 -17.91 -17.10 -12.58
CA THR A 264 -18.79 -17.63 -13.63
C THR A 264 -18.09 -17.55 -14.98
N PHE A 265 -18.07 -18.66 -15.72
CA PHE A 265 -17.54 -18.73 -17.08
C PHE A 265 -18.67 -18.81 -18.11
N SER A 266 -18.57 -18.06 -19.20
CA SER A 266 -19.63 -18.00 -20.23
C SER A 266 -19.10 -17.67 -21.63
N ASN A 267 -19.93 -17.93 -22.63
CA ASN A 267 -19.77 -17.51 -24.03
C ASN A 267 -20.99 -16.66 -24.42
N PRO A 268 -21.02 -15.35 -24.12
CA PRO A 268 -22.05 -14.51 -24.71
C PRO A 268 -21.89 -14.53 -26.24
N GLY A 269 -23.02 -14.60 -26.94
CA GLY A 269 -23.09 -14.51 -28.40
C GLY A 269 -22.95 -13.09 -28.91
#